data_AF-A0AAV0XHR3-F1
#
_entry.id   AF-A0AAV0XHR3-F1
#
_cell.length_a   1.000
_cell.length_b   1.000
_cell.length_c   1.000
_cell.angle_alpha   90.00
_cell.angle_beta   90.00
_cell.angle_gamma   90.00
#
_symmetry.space_group_name_H-M   'P 1'
#
loop_
_entity.id
_entity.type
_entity.pdbx_description
1 polymer ?
#
loop_
_entity_poly.entity_id
_entity_poly.type
_entity_poly.pdbx_seq_one_letter_code
_entity_poly.pdbx_strand_id
1 'polypeptide(L)' 'MSKLFTNCFLAEYSFTGKKGKKKFCDLFIFPIILKSIKKQVKFKSASDHEIEEPLKIYLAQAPFADKRSKTLKI' A
#
# COMPACT_ATOMS: atom_id res chain seq x y z
N MET A 1 5.76 -1.98 -2.55
CA MET A 1 5.21 -2.54 -1.30
C MET A 1 5.61 -3.99 -1.04
N SER A 2 5.75 -4.83 -2.06
CA SER A 2 6.19 -6.25 -1.93
C SER A 2 7.50 -6.49 -1.16
N LYS A 3 8.40 -5.50 -1.06
CA LYS A 3 9.63 -5.60 -0.25
C LYS A 3 9.40 -5.40 1.26
N LEU A 4 8.27 -4.81 1.65
CA LEU A 4 7.95 -4.51 3.05
C LEU A 4 6.83 -5.40 3.58
N PHE A 5 5.87 -5.76 2.73
CA PHE A 5 4.68 -6.51 3.12
C PHE A 5 4.32 -7.56 2.08
N THR A 6 3.71 -8.64 2.56
CA THR A 6 3.08 -9.65 1.69
C THR A 6 1.70 -9.19 1.24
N ASN A 7 1.22 -9.71 0.11
CA ASN A 7 -0.15 -9.43 -0.35
C ASN A 7 -1.19 -9.95 0.64
N CYS A 8 -0.94 -11.11 1.28
CA CYS A 8 -1.80 -11.66 2.33
C CYS A 8 -1.95 -10.67 3.50
N PHE A 9 -0.86 -10.06 3.97
CA PHE A 9 -0.94 -9.04 5.01
C PHE A 9 -1.74 -7.82 4.52
N LEU A 10 -1.40 -7.28 3.35
CA LEU A 10 -2.05 -6.08 2.82
C LEU A 10 -3.53 -6.28 2.47
N ALA A 11 -3.96 -7.51 2.19
CA ALA A 11 -5.36 -7.83 1.89
C ALA A 11 -6.30 -7.53 3.07
N GLU A 12 -5.80 -7.60 4.30
CA GLU A 12 -6.53 -7.31 5.54
C GLU A 12 -6.72 -5.81 5.82
N TYR A 13 -6.08 -4.96 5.03
CA TYR A 13 -6.07 -3.52 5.22
C TYR A 13 -6.71 -2.78 4.05
N SER A 14 -7.27 -1.62 4.36
CA SER A 14 -7.47 -0.54 3.40
C SER A 14 -6.90 0.73 4.01
N PHE A 15 -6.74 1.78 3.21
CA PHE A 15 -6.08 2.97 3.71
C PHE A 15 -6.79 3.56 4.94
N THR A 16 -8.11 3.78 4.86
CA THR A 16 -8.93 4.35 5.94
C THR A 16 -9.90 3.37 6.63
N GLY A 17 -9.76 2.06 6.42
CA GLY A 17 -10.58 1.05 7.10
C GLY A 17 -11.96 0.79 6.48
N LYS A 18 -12.09 0.95 5.16
CA LYS A 18 -13.30 0.66 4.41
C LYS A 18 -13.57 -0.86 4.35
N LYS A 19 -14.86 -1.22 4.23
CA LYS A 19 -15.34 -2.60 4.02
C LYS A 19 -14.89 -3.58 5.11
N GLY A 20 -14.88 -3.14 6.37
CA GLY A 20 -14.51 -3.98 7.52
C GLY A 20 -13.00 -4.26 7.63
N LYS A 21 -12.17 -3.68 6.76
CA LYS A 21 -10.72 -3.85 6.82
C LYS A 21 -10.08 -2.95 7.88
N LYS A 22 -8.90 -3.33 8.35
CA LYS A 22 -8.09 -2.50 9.26
C LYS A 22 -7.58 -1.26 8.54
N LYS A 23 -7.32 -0.19 9.30
CA LYS A 23 -6.76 1.07 8.80
C LYS A 23 -5.26 0.94 8.61
N PHE A 24 -4.77 1.14 7.39
CA PHE A 24 -3.34 1.16 7.11
C PHE A 24 -2.68 2.45 7.61
N CYS A 25 -3.37 3.59 7.51
CA CYS A 25 -2.85 4.89 7.95
C CYS A 25 -2.52 4.94 9.45
N ASP A 26 -3.15 4.09 10.26
CA ASP A 26 -2.94 4.01 11.71
C ASP A 26 -1.72 3.14 12.08
N LEU A 27 -1.13 2.43 11.12
CA LEU A 27 0.07 1.64 11.38
C LEU A 27 1.27 2.56 11.62
N PHE A 28 2.05 2.27 12.66
CA PHE A 28 3.28 3.00 13.00
C PHE A 28 4.27 3.15 11.82
N ILE A 29 4.25 2.19 10.88
CA ILE A 29 5.11 2.22 9.70
C ILE A 29 4.71 3.28 8.66
N PHE A 30 3.45 3.74 8.66
CA PHE A 30 2.96 4.70 7.66
C PHE A 30 3.72 6.04 7.69
N PRO A 31 3.90 6.74 8.83
CA PRO A 31 4.71 7.96 8.86
C PRO A 31 6.18 7.72 8.48
N ILE A 32 6.72 6.51 8.71
CA ILE A 32 8.08 6.13 8.30
C ILE A 32 8.16 6.04 6.77
N ILE A 33 7.14 5.48 6.12
CA ILE A 33 7.05 5.40 4.66
C ILE A 33 7.01 6.81 4.06
N LEU A 34 6.15 7.70 4.55
CA LEU A 34 6.07 9.10 4.09
C LEU A 34 7.43 9.81 4.21
N LYS A 35 8.05 9.74 5.40
CA LYS A 35 9.37 10.36 5.65
C LYS A 35 10.45 9.77 4.75
N SER A 36 10.42 8.47 4.49
CA SER A 36 11.42 7.79 3.65
C SER A 36 11.28 8.18 2.18
N ILE A 37 10.06 8.34 1.68
CA ILE A 37 9.80 8.82 0.31
C ILE A 37 10.25 10.27 0.17
N LYS A 38 9.84 11.15 1.10
CA LYS A 38 10.21 12.58 1.09
C LYS A 38 11.71 12.85 1.27
N LYS A 39 12.48 11.87 1.78
CA LYS A 39 13.96 11.96 1.81
C LYS A 39 14.59 11.81 0.43
N GLN A 40 13.90 11.21 -0.53
CA GLN A 40 14.41 11.11 -1.90
C GLN A 40 14.24 12.46 -2.60
N VAL A 41 15.32 12.97 -3.20
CA VAL A 41 15.33 14.30 -3.86
C VAL A 41 14.18 14.46 -4.85
N LYS A 42 13.89 13.41 -5.62
CA LYS A 42 12.81 13.36 -6.60
C LYS A 42 11.41 13.60 -6.01
N PHE A 43 11.19 13.23 -4.74
CA PHE A 43 9.87 13.26 -4.10
C PHE A 43 9.82 14.18 -2.87
N LYS A 44 10.83 15.05 -2.71
CA LYS A 44 10.95 15.93 -1.54
C LYS A 44 9.75 16.87 -1.36
N SER A 45 9.18 17.34 -2.46
CA SER A 45 8.02 18.25 -2.49
C SER A 45 6.69 17.54 -2.68
N ALA A 46 6.66 16.21 -2.76
CA ALA A 46 5.41 15.47 -2.90
C ALA A 46 4.55 15.67 -1.64
N SER A 47 3.27 15.97 -1.84
CA SER A 47 2.27 16.01 -0.79
C SER A 47 2.01 14.60 -0.23
N ASP A 48 1.48 14.53 0.99
CA ASP A 48 1.10 13.22 1.54
C ASP A 48 0.01 12.56 0.69
N HIS A 49 -0.95 13.33 0.18
CA HIS A 49 -2.00 12.84 -0.71
C HIS A 49 -1.45 12.15 -1.98
N GLU A 50 -0.43 12.74 -2.63
CA GLU A 50 0.21 12.14 -3.81
C GLU A 50 0.92 10.81 -3.50
N ILE A 51 1.39 10.63 -2.25
CA ILE A 51 2.00 9.39 -1.80
C ILE A 51 0.93 8.36 -1.40
N GLU A 52 -0.16 8.81 -0.78
CA GLU A 52 -1.27 7.97 -0.33
C GLU A 52 -2.03 7.31 -1.48
N GLU A 53 -2.24 8.01 -2.59
CA GLU A 53 -3.03 7.47 -3.72
C GLU A 53 -2.45 6.15 -4.28
N PRO A 54 -1.15 6.07 -4.62
CA PRO A 54 -0.53 4.80 -5.00
C PRO A 54 -0.67 3.70 -3.92
N LEU A 55 -0.64 4.06 -2.64
CA LEU A 55 -0.80 3.10 -1.54
C LEU A 55 -2.23 2.56 -1.47
N LYS A 56 -3.24 3.41 -1.61
CA LYS A 56 -4.66 3.04 -1.68
C LYS A 56 -4.90 2.04 -2.81
N ILE A 57 -4.35 2.32 -3.99
CA ILE A 57 -4.46 1.44 -5.16
C ILE A 57 -3.82 0.08 -4.87
N TYR A 58 -2.60 0.07 -4.31
CA TYR A 58 -1.89 -1.18 -4.01
C TYR A 58 -2.64 -2.04 -2.98
N LEU A 59 -3.18 -1.43 -1.91
CA LEU A 59 -4.01 -2.10 -0.90
C LEU A 59 -5.30 -2.68 -1.50
N ALA A 60 -5.94 -1.95 -2.42
CA ALA A 60 -7.15 -2.42 -3.10
C ALA A 60 -6.87 -3.63 -4.00
N GLN A 61 -5.69 -3.70 -4.61
CA GLN A 61 -5.28 -4.80 -5.50
C GLN A 61 -4.75 -6.03 -4.74
N ALA A 62 -4.22 -5.87 -3.53
CA ALA A 62 -3.59 -6.94 -2.76
C ALA A 62 -4.42 -8.24 -2.65
N PRO A 63 -5.75 -8.22 -2.37
CA PRO A 63 -6.58 -9.43 -2.31
C PRO A 63 -6.68 -10.22 -3.64
N PHE A 64 -6.35 -9.58 -4.76
CA PHE A 64 -6.47 -10.15 -6.10
C PHE A 64 -5.11 -10.56 -6.70
N ALA A 65 -4.01 -10.20 -6.04
CA ALA A 65 -2.66 -10.38 -6.58
C ALA A 65 -2.31 -11.86 -6.80
N ASP A 66 -2.69 -12.76 -5.90
CA ASP A 66 -2.39 -14.20 -6.02
C ASP A 66 -3.25 -14.90 -7.08
N LYS A 67 -4.44 -14.35 -7.40
CA LYS A 67 -5.30 -14.88 -8.47
C LYS A 67 -4.67 -14.68 -9.85
N ARG A 68 -3.91 -13.60 -10.04
CA ARG A 68 -3.24 -13.27 -11.31
C ARG A 68 -2.12 -14.26 -11.67
N SER A 69 -1.47 -14.88 -10.67
CA SER A 69 -0.44 -15.90 -10.90
C SER A 69 -1.00 -17.27 -11.32
N LYS A 70 -2.28 -17.55 -11.04
CA LYS A 70 -2.92 -18.83 -11.41
C LYS A 70 -3.57 -18.81 -12.79
N THR A 71 -3.95 -17.62 -13.29
CA THR A 71 -4.65 -17.46 -14.58
C THR A 71 -3.73 -17.45 -15.80
N LEU A 72 -2.41 -17.26 -15.63
CA LEU A 72 -1.44 -17.20 -16.74
C LEU A 72 -0.73 -18.55 -17.03
N LYS A 73 -1.25 -19.66 -16.52
CA LYS A 73 -0.86 -20.99 -17.00
C LYS A 73 -1.74 -21.34 -18.21
N ILE A 74 -1.31 -20.89 -19.40
CA ILE A 74 -1.80 -21.39 -20.69
C ILE A 74 -0.59 -22.00 -21.40
#